data_AF-A0A2S5X8Q8-F1
#
_entry.id   AF-A0A2S5X8Q8-F1
#
_cell.length_a   1.000
_cell.length_b   1.000
_cell.length_c   1.000
_cell.angle_alpha   90.00
_cell.angle_beta   90.00
_cell.angle_gamma   90.00
#
_symmetry.space_group_name_H-M   'P 1'
#
loop_
_entity.id
_entity.type
_entity.pdbx_description
1 polymer ?
#
loop_
_entity_poly.entity_id
_entity_poly.type
_entity_poly.pdbx_seq_one_letter_code
_entity_poly.pdbx_strand_id
1 'polypeptide(L)'
;MKSLNVPMIVDSSSWWDKAVEVPNIDHEPAGHATWLWDHPSVFDTDHDETLLFVETGRGVTRCGTADDFSQDVLFENVPMGYTSLTLLEKRAVVMGGRVSRLWPGERRTQGYVASTVDAAGRPLGAGHDSILWQSIHRALRWSAIVPDRPFTVGAVLSSQAWH
;
A
#
# COMPACT_ATOMS: atom_id res chain seq x y z
N MET A 1 -7.74 22.59 -10.66
CA MET A 1 -7.36 21.17 -10.75
C MET A 1 -8.57 20.38 -11.23
N LYS A 2 -8.41 19.39 -12.12
CA LYS A 2 -9.53 18.53 -12.55
C LYS A 2 -9.88 17.56 -11.42
N SER A 3 -11.16 17.26 -11.22
CA SER A 3 -11.59 16.22 -10.27
C SER A 3 -11.35 14.84 -10.89
N LEU A 4 -10.87 13.89 -10.08
CA LEU A 4 -10.67 12.50 -10.51
C LEU A 4 -12.03 11.77 -10.58
N ASN A 5 -12.37 11.24 -11.76
CA ASN A 5 -13.61 10.48 -11.94
C ASN A 5 -13.40 9.00 -11.57
N VAL A 6 -13.67 8.65 -10.31
CA VAL A 6 -13.32 7.35 -9.72
C VAL A 6 -13.91 6.15 -10.48
N PRO A 7 -15.19 6.11 -10.89
CA PRO A 7 -15.75 4.99 -11.65
C PRO A 7 -15.08 4.68 -12.99
N MET A 8 -14.29 5.59 -13.55
CA MET A 8 -13.54 5.36 -14.81
C MET A 8 -12.12 4.83 -14.59
N ILE A 9 -11.69 4.67 -13.34
CA ILE A 9 -10.34 4.19 -13.03
C ILE A 9 -10.21 2.71 -13.40
N VAL A 10 -9.18 2.44 -14.20
CA VAL A 10 -8.69 1.12 -14.61
C VAL A 10 -7.21 0.97 -14.22
N ASP A 11 -6.64 -0.23 -14.30
CA ASP A 11 -5.25 -0.45 -13.86
C ASP A 11 -4.21 0.41 -14.57
N SER A 12 -4.40 0.76 -15.84
CA SER A 12 -3.46 1.64 -16.56
C SER A 12 -3.58 3.13 -16.20
N SER A 13 -4.51 3.49 -15.31
CA SER A 13 -4.73 4.90 -14.92
C SER A 13 -3.58 5.42 -14.07
N SER A 14 -3.25 6.70 -14.25
CA SER A 14 -2.30 7.42 -13.41
C SER A 14 -2.84 8.80 -13.06
N TRP A 15 -2.55 9.27 -11.85
CA TRP A 15 -2.98 10.56 -11.35
C TRP A 15 -2.06 11.07 -10.24
N TRP A 16 -1.85 12.38 -10.17
CA TRP A 16 -1.15 13.02 -9.04
C TRP A 16 -1.75 14.38 -8.71
N ASP A 17 -2.24 14.49 -7.49
CA ASP A 17 -2.65 15.74 -6.87
C ASP A 17 -1.64 16.16 -5.81
N LYS A 18 -0.61 16.91 -6.22
CA LYS A 18 0.44 17.43 -5.32
C LYS A 18 -0.08 18.41 -4.26
N ALA A 19 -1.32 18.88 -4.37
CA ALA A 19 -1.94 19.73 -3.36
C ALA A 19 -2.54 18.92 -2.20
N VAL A 20 -2.58 17.58 -2.30
CA VAL A 20 -2.96 16.70 -1.18
C VAL A 20 -1.70 16.37 -0.38
N GLU A 21 -1.54 17.05 0.74
CA GLU A 21 -0.45 16.77 1.69
C GLU A 21 -0.69 15.43 2.39
N VAL A 22 0.29 14.53 2.27
CA VAL A 22 0.29 13.24 2.94
C VAL A 22 1.36 13.30 4.04
N PRO A 23 1.01 13.08 5.32
CA PRO A 23 1.98 13.09 6.39
C PRO A 23 2.98 11.95 6.18
N ASN A 24 4.25 12.23 6.46
CA ASN A 24 5.25 11.17 6.51
C ASN A 24 5.00 10.34 7.77
N ILE A 25 4.46 9.13 7.59
CA ILE A 25 4.27 8.17 8.66
C ILE A 25 5.46 7.23 8.68
N ASP A 26 6.37 7.52 9.62
CA ASP A 26 7.44 6.61 9.97
C ASP A 26 6.90 5.58 10.96
N HIS A 27 6.79 4.34 10.49
CA HIS A 27 6.42 3.18 11.30
C HIS A 27 7.59 2.21 11.27
N GLU A 28 7.76 1.45 12.33
CA GLU A 28 8.73 0.35 12.33
C GLU A 28 8.29 -0.68 11.29
N PRO A 29 9.10 -0.96 10.24
CA PRO A 29 8.70 -1.87 9.19
C PRO A 29 8.63 -3.31 9.74
N ALA A 30 7.75 -4.13 9.16
CA ALA A 30 7.76 -5.56 9.44
C ALA A 30 9.05 -6.19 8.91
N GLY A 31 10.03 -6.42 9.79
CA GLY A 31 11.29 -7.03 9.38
C GLY A 31 12.44 -6.75 10.32
N HIS A 32 13.62 -7.27 9.98
CA HIS A 32 14.86 -6.73 10.54
C HIS A 32 15.00 -5.26 10.12
N ALA A 33 15.38 -4.41 11.09
CA ALA A 33 15.34 -2.96 10.98
C ALA A 33 16.18 -2.35 9.83
N THR A 34 17.02 -3.14 9.16
CA THR A 34 18.07 -2.62 8.27
C THR A 34 17.79 -2.77 6.77
N TRP A 35 17.01 -3.74 6.30
CA TRP A 35 17.07 -4.12 4.87
C TRP A 35 16.38 -3.16 3.89
N LEU A 36 15.41 -2.34 4.36
CA LEU A 36 14.61 -1.41 3.56
C LEU A 36 14.50 -0.05 4.25
N TRP A 37 15.40 0.25 5.20
CA TRP A 37 15.31 1.45 6.03
C TRP A 37 15.31 2.74 5.19
N ASP A 38 16.15 2.80 4.15
CA ASP A 38 16.27 3.96 3.27
C ASP A 38 15.22 4.00 2.15
N HIS A 39 14.31 3.03 2.12
CA HIS A 39 13.29 2.95 1.08
C HIS A 39 12.03 3.76 1.44
N PRO A 40 11.23 4.17 0.43
CA PRO A 40 10.01 4.94 0.68
C PRO A 40 9.00 4.19 1.55
N SER A 41 8.27 4.94 2.37
CA SER A 41 7.10 4.43 3.09
C SER A 41 5.99 4.02 2.12
N VAL A 42 5.11 3.12 2.56
CA VAL A 42 3.89 2.76 1.83
C VAL A 42 2.97 3.95 1.58
N PHE A 43 3.13 5.08 2.28
CA PHE A 43 2.35 6.29 2.08
C PHE A 43 3.04 7.36 1.23
N ASP A 44 4.33 7.22 0.93
CA ASP A 44 5.07 8.23 0.16
C ASP A 44 4.51 8.33 -1.27
N THR A 45 4.55 9.50 -1.88
CA THR A 45 3.92 9.70 -3.21
C THR A 45 4.90 10.13 -4.30
N ASP A 46 6.14 10.43 -3.91
CA ASP A 46 7.19 10.98 -4.77
C ASP A 46 8.20 9.90 -5.18
N HIS A 47 7.71 8.75 -5.62
CA HIS A 47 8.51 7.65 -6.16
C HIS A 47 7.68 6.83 -7.15
N ASP A 48 8.33 6.32 -8.20
CA ASP A 48 7.68 5.53 -9.25
C ASP A 48 8.26 4.12 -9.41
N GLU A 49 9.48 3.87 -8.94
CA GLU A 49 10.21 2.61 -9.19
C GLU A 49 9.97 1.56 -8.09
N THR A 50 9.73 1.98 -6.85
CA THR A 50 9.55 1.11 -5.69
C THR A 50 8.09 1.07 -5.27
N LEU A 51 7.29 0.18 -5.86
CA LEU A 51 5.86 0.08 -5.56
C LEU A 51 5.48 -1.20 -4.83
N LEU A 52 6.40 -2.16 -4.65
CA LEU A 52 6.08 -3.39 -3.95
C LEU A 52 6.25 -3.23 -2.44
N PHE A 53 5.40 -3.87 -1.65
CA PHE A 53 5.56 -3.95 -0.21
C PHE A 53 4.86 -5.21 0.31
N VAL A 54 5.24 -5.65 1.51
CA VAL A 54 4.64 -6.79 2.17
C VAL A 54 3.82 -6.35 3.36
N GLU A 55 2.63 -6.92 3.49
CA GLU A 55 1.80 -6.84 4.67
C GLU A 55 1.85 -8.17 5.43
N THR A 56 2.04 -8.09 6.74
CA THR A 56 1.92 -9.20 7.68
C THR A 56 1.04 -8.79 8.86
N GLY A 57 0.55 -9.76 9.64
CA GLY A 57 -0.15 -9.45 10.89
C GLY A 57 0.69 -8.71 11.95
N ARG A 58 2.01 -8.58 11.74
CA ARG A 58 2.93 -7.86 12.63
C ARG A 58 3.25 -6.43 12.18
N GLY A 59 2.98 -6.11 10.91
CA GLY A 59 3.30 -4.80 10.33
C GLY A 59 3.38 -4.85 8.81
N VAL A 60 3.62 -3.69 8.21
CA VAL A 60 3.91 -3.54 6.78
C VAL A 60 5.39 -3.20 6.58
N THR A 61 5.97 -3.63 5.46
CA THR A 61 7.33 -3.22 5.08
C THR A 61 7.32 -1.83 4.44
N ARG A 62 8.50 -1.23 4.30
CA ARG A 62 8.71 -0.14 3.32
C ARG A 62 8.57 -0.68 1.89
N CYS A 63 8.46 0.24 0.93
CA CYS A 63 8.33 -0.10 -0.48
C CYS A 63 9.67 -0.56 -1.07
N GLY A 64 9.64 -1.39 -2.11
CA GLY A 64 10.84 -1.88 -2.77
C GLY A 64 10.57 -2.31 -4.20
N THR A 65 11.60 -2.89 -4.80
CA THR A 65 11.61 -3.50 -6.13
C THR A 65 11.25 -4.98 -6.04
N ALA A 66 11.21 -5.68 -7.18
CA ALA A 66 10.96 -7.12 -7.19
C ALA A 66 12.08 -7.92 -6.49
N ASP A 67 13.33 -7.48 -6.60
CA ASP A 67 14.49 -8.18 -6.04
C ASP A 67 14.47 -8.13 -4.50
N ASP A 68 14.02 -7.00 -3.95
CA ASP A 68 13.82 -6.77 -2.51
C ASP A 68 12.76 -7.70 -1.88
N PHE A 69 11.91 -8.35 -2.70
CA PHE A 69 10.89 -9.28 -2.23
C PHE A 69 11.00 -10.65 -2.90
N SER A 70 12.20 -11.02 -3.32
CA SER A 70 12.48 -12.41 -3.68
C SER A 70 12.26 -13.33 -2.47
N GLN A 71 11.95 -14.61 -2.73
CA GLN A 71 11.58 -15.55 -1.67
C GLN A 71 12.68 -15.72 -0.61
N ASP A 72 13.95 -15.79 -1.02
CA ASP A 72 15.08 -15.94 -0.10
C ASP A 72 15.23 -14.71 0.79
N VAL A 73 15.12 -13.52 0.19
CA VAL A 73 15.15 -12.24 0.89
C VAL A 73 14.02 -12.20 1.93
N LEU A 74 12.78 -12.50 1.52
CA LEU A 74 11.62 -12.57 2.43
C LEU A 74 11.84 -13.50 3.62
N PHE A 75 12.38 -14.71 3.40
CA PHE A 75 12.67 -15.64 4.48
C PHE A 75 13.73 -15.14 5.46
N GLU A 76 14.76 -14.46 4.96
CA GLU A 76 15.84 -13.96 5.79
C GLU A 76 15.39 -12.81 6.71
N ASN A 77 14.44 -11.98 6.27
CA ASN A 77 14.18 -10.72 6.99
C ASN A 77 12.74 -10.50 7.45
N VAL A 78 11.74 -11.23 6.94
CA VAL A 78 10.34 -11.05 7.40
C VAL A 78 10.02 -12.09 8.48
N PRO A 79 9.76 -11.68 9.74
CA PRO A 79 9.48 -12.60 10.82
C PRO A 79 8.31 -13.53 10.52
N MET A 80 8.59 -14.83 10.58
CA MET A 80 7.57 -15.88 10.55
C MET A 80 6.79 -15.93 11.88
N GLY A 81 5.58 -16.49 11.89
CA GLY A 81 4.82 -16.60 13.13
C GLY A 81 3.33 -16.86 13.01
N TYR A 82 2.91 -17.82 12.19
CA TYR A 82 1.49 -18.15 11.97
C TYR A 82 0.67 -16.93 11.53
N THR A 83 1.21 -16.22 10.55
CA THR A 83 0.56 -15.05 9.95
C THR A 83 0.38 -15.27 8.45
N SER A 84 -0.30 -14.36 7.78
CA SER A 84 -0.26 -14.28 6.32
C SER A 84 0.87 -13.33 5.91
N LEU A 85 1.58 -13.70 4.85
CA LEU A 85 2.47 -12.81 4.12
C LEU A 85 1.78 -12.46 2.81
N THR A 86 1.42 -11.18 2.65
CA THR A 86 0.74 -10.69 1.45
C THR A 86 1.65 -9.70 0.72
N LEU A 87 2.04 -10.04 -0.50
CA LEU A 87 2.80 -9.15 -1.37
C LEU A 87 1.83 -8.26 -2.16
N LEU A 88 2.06 -6.95 -2.07
CA LEU A 88 1.20 -5.92 -2.63
C LEU A 88 1.97 -5.02 -3.58
N GLU A 89 1.32 -4.59 -4.65
CA GLU A 89 1.77 -3.48 -5.49
C GLU A 89 0.94 -2.24 -5.14
N LYS A 90 1.59 -1.17 -4.71
CA LYS A 90 0.98 0.12 -4.37
C LYS A 90 0.32 0.73 -5.60
N ARG A 91 -0.99 0.96 -5.52
CA ARG A 91 -1.82 1.49 -6.60
C ARG A 91 -2.25 2.93 -6.33
N ALA A 92 -2.58 3.26 -5.09
CA ALA A 92 -2.97 4.62 -4.74
C ALA A 92 -2.61 4.99 -3.31
N VAL A 93 -2.44 6.29 -3.08
CA VAL A 93 -2.42 6.91 -1.74
C VAL A 93 -3.56 7.92 -1.68
N VAL A 94 -4.34 7.83 -0.61
CA VAL A 94 -5.56 8.60 -0.39
C VAL A 94 -5.51 9.25 0.99
N MET A 95 -5.88 10.53 1.09
CA MET A 95 -5.85 11.29 2.33
C MET A 95 -7.02 12.27 2.37
N GLY A 96 -7.70 12.36 3.52
CA GLY A 96 -8.78 13.33 3.74
C GLY A 96 -9.89 13.28 2.67
N GLY A 97 -10.26 12.10 2.19
CA GLY A 97 -11.27 11.93 1.14
C GLY A 97 -10.83 12.35 -0.27
N ARG A 98 -9.52 12.49 -0.51
CA ARG A 98 -8.94 12.82 -1.82
C ARG A 98 -7.84 11.85 -2.21
N VAL A 99 -7.74 11.52 -3.49
CA VAL A 99 -6.61 10.75 -4.02
C VAL A 99 -5.41 11.69 -4.16
N SER A 100 -4.33 11.40 -3.43
CA SER A 100 -3.06 12.11 -3.59
C SER A 100 -2.32 11.60 -4.82
N ARG A 101 -2.16 10.27 -4.95
CA ARG A 101 -1.42 9.65 -6.05
C ARG A 101 -2.08 8.34 -6.48
N LEU A 102 -2.03 8.05 -7.78
CA LEU A 102 -2.47 6.81 -8.43
C LEU A 102 -1.38 6.40 -9.43
N TRP A 103 -0.84 5.20 -9.28
CA TRP A 103 0.15 4.63 -10.19
C TRP A 103 -0.52 3.70 -11.21
N PRO A 104 0.02 3.57 -12.43
CA PRO A 104 -0.40 2.54 -13.38
C PRO A 104 0.08 1.16 -12.93
N GLY A 105 -0.67 0.11 -13.26
CA GLY A 105 -0.46 -1.25 -12.77
C GLY A 105 0.35 -2.05 -13.75
N GLU A 106 1.34 -2.76 -13.24
CA GLU A 106 2.28 -3.50 -14.09
C GLU A 106 2.04 -5.00 -14.04
N ARG A 107 1.41 -5.49 -12.97
CA ARG A 107 1.29 -6.92 -12.67
C ARG A 107 -0.16 -7.38 -12.63
N ARG A 108 -0.37 -8.65 -12.95
CA ARG A 108 -1.66 -9.30 -12.75
C ARG A 108 -1.92 -9.43 -11.25
N THR A 109 -3.12 -9.04 -10.84
CA THR A 109 -3.52 -9.06 -9.43
C THR A 109 -4.65 -10.06 -9.16
N GLN A 110 -4.75 -10.49 -7.89
CA GLN A 110 -5.84 -11.31 -7.35
C GLN A 110 -7.00 -10.46 -6.81
N GLY A 111 -6.79 -9.15 -6.65
CA GLY A 111 -7.76 -8.21 -6.09
C GLY A 111 -7.06 -7.00 -5.47
N TYR A 112 -7.83 -6.13 -4.84
CA TYR A 112 -7.33 -4.89 -4.26
C TYR A 112 -7.73 -4.81 -2.80
N VAL A 113 -6.84 -4.26 -1.99
CA VAL A 113 -7.09 -3.98 -0.59
C VAL A 113 -6.88 -2.49 -0.35
N ALA A 114 -7.79 -1.90 0.42
CA ALA A 114 -7.59 -0.58 1.01
C ALA A 114 -7.15 -0.79 2.45
N SER A 115 -6.03 -0.21 2.85
CA SER A 115 -5.52 -0.31 4.22
C SER A 115 -4.85 0.98 4.70
N THR A 116 -4.69 1.09 6.01
CA THR A 116 -3.86 2.07 6.70
C THR A 116 -3.03 1.31 7.73
N VAL A 117 -2.16 1.99 8.48
CA VAL A 117 -1.53 1.42 9.68
C VAL A 117 -2.09 2.04 10.97
N ASP A 118 -1.98 1.29 12.06
CA ASP A 118 -2.14 1.82 13.41
C ASP A 118 -0.89 2.59 13.88
N ALA A 119 -0.90 3.10 15.12
CA ALA A 119 0.22 3.85 15.66
C ALA A 119 1.50 3.00 15.86
N ALA A 120 1.36 1.66 15.85
CA ALA A 120 2.46 0.71 15.95
C ALA A 120 2.87 0.14 14.56
N GLY A 121 2.35 0.69 13.45
CA GLY A 121 2.66 0.21 12.11
C GLY A 121 1.91 -1.04 11.67
N ARG A 122 0.94 -1.52 12.48
CA ARG A 122 0.17 -2.73 12.14
C ARG A 122 -0.90 -2.40 11.11
N PRO A 123 -1.09 -3.25 10.08
CA PRO A 123 -2.08 -3.00 9.07
C PRO A 123 -3.50 -3.04 9.65
N LEU A 124 -4.30 -2.05 9.27
CA LEU A 124 -5.74 -1.98 9.48
C LEU A 124 -6.43 -2.05 8.12
N GLY A 125 -6.99 -3.22 7.81
CA GLY A 125 -7.72 -3.45 6.58
C GLY A 125 -9.07 -2.73 6.56
N ALA A 126 -9.30 -1.92 5.53
CA ALA A 126 -10.57 -1.22 5.29
C ALA A 126 -11.54 -2.04 4.44
N GLY A 127 -11.02 -3.06 3.73
CA GLY A 127 -11.77 -4.06 2.94
C GLY A 127 -10.99 -4.55 1.72
N HIS A 128 -11.49 -5.66 1.15
CA HIS A 128 -11.00 -6.25 -0.10
C HIS A 128 -12.05 -6.13 -1.19
N ASP A 129 -11.62 -5.81 -2.41
CA ASP A 129 -12.48 -5.65 -3.58
C ASP A 129 -11.82 -6.30 -4.81
N SER A 130 -12.60 -6.79 -5.76
CA SER A 130 -12.06 -7.37 -7.01
C SER A 130 -11.72 -6.32 -8.07
N ILE A 131 -12.12 -5.06 -7.86
CA ILE A 131 -12.01 -3.98 -8.84
C ILE A 131 -11.35 -2.75 -8.21
N LEU A 132 -10.33 -2.20 -8.88
CA LEU A 132 -9.50 -1.10 -8.38
C LEU A 132 -10.32 0.11 -7.90
N TRP A 133 -11.25 0.60 -8.73
CA TRP A 133 -12.02 1.79 -8.38
C TRP A 133 -12.89 1.61 -7.13
N GLN A 134 -13.36 0.39 -6.84
CA GLN A 134 -14.14 0.10 -5.64
C GLN A 134 -13.26 0.24 -4.39
N SER A 135 -12.03 -0.28 -4.46
CA SER A 135 -11.06 -0.15 -3.38
C SER A 135 -10.61 1.31 -3.16
N ILE A 136 -10.42 2.08 -4.25
CA ILE A 136 -10.16 3.53 -4.16
C ILE A 136 -11.35 4.25 -3.52
N HIS A 137 -12.57 3.95 -3.95
CA HIS A 137 -13.77 4.56 -3.38
C HIS A 137 -13.94 4.24 -1.89
N ARG A 138 -13.56 3.04 -1.47
CA ARG A 138 -13.52 2.63 -0.06
C ARG A 138 -12.46 3.42 0.73
N ALA A 139 -11.24 3.54 0.20
CA ALA A 139 -10.18 4.35 0.81
C ALA A 139 -10.59 5.83 0.93
N LEU A 140 -11.28 6.37 -0.08
CA LEU A 140 -11.82 7.74 -0.05
C LEU A 140 -12.85 7.91 1.07
N ARG A 141 -13.78 6.97 1.23
CA ARG A 141 -14.78 7.03 2.30
C ARG A 141 -14.14 6.96 3.69
N TRP A 142 -13.20 6.03 3.89
CA TRP A 142 -12.56 5.88 5.19
C TRP A 142 -11.64 7.04 5.53
N SER A 143 -10.82 7.52 4.59
CA SER A 143 -9.97 8.69 4.79
C SER A 143 -10.77 9.98 5.01
N ALA A 144 -12.03 10.07 4.59
CA ALA A 144 -12.90 11.19 4.95
C ALA A 144 -13.39 11.14 6.41
N ILE A 145 -13.46 9.93 7.00
CA ILE A 145 -13.89 9.71 8.39
C ILE A 145 -12.72 9.87 9.37
N VAL A 146 -11.53 9.39 8.99
CA VAL A 146 -10.26 9.53 9.73
C VAL A 146 -9.30 10.35 8.88
N PRO A 147 -9.49 11.69 8.82
CA PRO A 147 -8.79 12.57 7.89
C PRO A 147 -7.32 12.81 8.25
N ASP A 148 -6.87 12.36 9.42
CA ASP A 148 -5.49 12.43 9.90
C ASP A 148 -4.65 11.22 9.45
N ARG A 149 -5.26 10.24 8.77
CA ARG A 149 -4.59 9.00 8.35
C ARG A 149 -4.60 8.82 6.84
N PRO A 150 -3.45 8.58 6.21
CA PRO A 150 -3.39 8.18 4.83
C PRO A 150 -3.79 6.71 4.68
N PHE A 151 -4.48 6.43 3.58
CA PHE A 151 -4.82 5.08 3.16
C PHE A 151 -4.03 4.73 1.91
N THR A 152 -3.56 3.50 1.84
CA THR A 152 -3.04 2.90 0.62
C THR A 152 -4.13 2.05 -0.03
N VAL A 153 -4.07 1.96 -1.35
CA VAL A 153 -4.71 0.89 -2.10
C VAL A 153 -3.60 0.05 -2.69
N GLY A 154 -3.54 -1.22 -2.31
CA GLY A 154 -2.60 -2.21 -2.84
C GLY A 154 -3.31 -3.22 -3.74
N ALA A 155 -2.69 -3.57 -4.86
CA ALA A 155 -3.07 -4.72 -5.66
C ALA A 155 -2.40 -5.96 -5.07
N VAL A 156 -3.18 -6.97 -4.71
CA VAL A 156 -2.69 -8.22 -4.13
C VAL A 156 -2.04 -9.04 -5.25
N LEU A 157 -0.73 -9.27 -5.15
CA LEU A 157 0.00 -10.09 -6.12
C LEU A 157 0.01 -11.56 -5.69
N SER A 158 0.27 -11.78 -4.41
CA SER A 158 0.23 -13.09 -3.77
C SER A 158 -0.11 -12.95 -2.29
N SER A 159 -0.68 -14.01 -1.73
CA SER A 159 -0.86 -14.15 -0.29
C SER A 159 -0.63 -15.61 0.08
N GLN A 160 0.18 -15.84 1.11
CA GLN A 160 0.51 -17.18 1.58
C GLN A 160 0.56 -17.24 3.10
N ALA A 161 0.38 -18.44 3.65
CA ALA A 161 0.67 -18.68 5.06
C ALA A 161 2.17 -18.55 5.32
N TRP A 162 2.54 -17.92 6.44
CA TRP A 162 3.91 -17.57 6.80
C TRP A 162 4.26 -18.17 8.18
N HIS A 163 4.99 -19.27 8.15
CA HIS A 163 5.28 -20.15 9.29
C HIS A 163 6.77 -20.42 9.42
#